data_AF-A0A8B8BPU3-F1
#
_entry.id   AF-A0A8B8BPU3-F1
#
_cell.length_a   1.000
_cell.length_b   1.000
_cell.length_c   1.000
_cell.angle_alpha   90.00
_cell.angle_beta   90.00
_cell.angle_gamma   90.00
#
_symmetry.space_group_name_H-M   'P 1'
#
loop_
_entity.id
_entity.type
_entity.pdbx_description
1 polymer ?
#
loop_
_entity_poly.entity_id
_entity_poly.type
_entity_poly.pdbx_seq_one_letter_code
_entity_poly.pdbx_strand_id
1 'polypeptide(L)'
;MTIFVSNFNLDCRVGRVGFYDGPSGSMLDGAVCCFNCTAAVALNQLYVNFKKREATNATGMEFQITVLIGKDESRCTTDGFVNYVNITNDVTLTSPNFPSLYPINFVCYYNFTHLSGRIKVRFSYLDLEDDFDYVEIYDGNSTLILEGTTIPEKPFLSEGQKITLKFYSDISVRKHGFKALISPFNNIITESTDFDNVIGTVFRRNH
;
A
#
# COMPACT_ATOMS: atom_id res chain seq x y z
N MET A 1 -2.34 0.07 13.47
CA MET A 1 -2.73 -0.43 12.13
C MET A 1 -3.64 0.61 11.51
N THR A 2 -3.41 1.01 10.27
CA THR A 2 -4.31 1.93 9.55
C THR A 2 -5.00 1.13 8.47
N ILE A 3 -6.33 1.23 8.40
CA ILE A 3 -7.15 0.48 7.46
C ILE A 3 -7.71 1.48 6.46
N PHE A 4 -7.40 1.25 5.19
CA PHE A 4 -7.96 2.02 4.10
C PHE A 4 -9.10 1.26 3.48
N VAL A 5 -10.15 2.01 3.22
CA VAL A 5 -11.37 1.46 2.67
C VAL A 5 -11.72 2.31 1.46
N SER A 6 -11.77 1.68 0.29
CA SER A 6 -11.87 2.38 -1.00
C SER A 6 -12.85 1.67 -1.94
N ASN A 7 -13.18 2.34 -3.05
CA ASN A 7 -14.12 1.90 -4.07
C ASN A 7 -15.55 1.72 -3.56
N PHE A 8 -15.99 2.61 -2.66
CA PHE A 8 -17.39 2.61 -2.26
C PHE A 8 -18.26 3.22 -3.34
N ASN A 9 -19.36 2.56 -3.65
CA ASN A 9 -20.40 3.12 -4.50
C ASN A 9 -21.74 2.98 -3.77
N LEU A 10 -22.12 4.03 -3.04
CA LEU A 10 -23.26 4.05 -2.13
C LEU A 10 -24.22 5.18 -2.51
N ASP A 11 -25.39 4.81 -3.02
CA ASP A 11 -26.48 5.77 -3.23
C ASP A 11 -27.04 6.24 -1.86
N CYS A 12 -26.81 7.52 -1.55
CA CYS A 12 -27.29 8.17 -0.33
C CYS A 12 -28.81 8.13 -0.15
N ARG A 13 -29.58 7.85 -1.20
CA ARG A 13 -31.04 7.69 -1.13
C ARG A 13 -31.44 6.33 -0.56
N VAL A 14 -30.57 5.32 -0.64
CA VAL A 14 -30.88 3.94 -0.24
C VAL A 14 -30.30 3.60 1.12
N GLY A 15 -29.09 4.06 1.44
CA GLY A 15 -28.48 3.78 2.74
C GLY A 15 -27.16 4.50 2.99
N ARG A 16 -26.54 4.16 4.12
CA ARG A 16 -25.22 4.66 4.53
C ARG A 16 -24.41 3.55 5.19
N VAL A 17 -23.09 3.68 5.16
CA VAL A 17 -22.14 2.78 5.83
C VAL A 17 -21.43 3.52 6.97
N GLY A 18 -21.35 2.89 8.15
CA GLY A 18 -20.56 3.37 9.28
C GLY A 18 -19.36 2.48 9.53
N PHE A 19 -18.23 3.10 9.93
CA PHE A 19 -17.00 2.41 10.33
C PHE A 19 -16.76 2.60 11.83
N TYR A 20 -16.33 1.54 12.52
CA TYR A 20 -16.15 1.50 13.96
C TYR A 20 -14.84 0.80 14.35
N ASP A 21 -14.18 1.26 15.42
CA ASP A 21 -13.03 0.56 16.03
C ASP A 21 -13.53 -0.52 16.98
N GLY A 22 -13.74 -1.72 16.43
CA GLY A 22 -14.32 -2.84 17.14
C GLY A 22 -15.85 -2.77 17.32
N PRO A 23 -16.45 -3.84 17.87
CA PRO A 23 -17.91 -4.03 17.89
C PRO A 23 -18.67 -3.09 18.82
N SER A 24 -18.00 -2.53 19.83
CA SER A 24 -18.57 -1.57 20.79
C SER A 24 -18.02 -0.16 20.60
N GLY A 25 -17.24 0.08 19.55
CA GLY A 25 -16.62 1.37 19.28
C GLY A 25 -17.64 2.44 18.88
N SER A 26 -17.31 3.71 19.07
CA SER A 26 -18.06 4.81 18.48
C SER A 26 -17.79 4.89 16.97
N MET A 27 -18.78 5.40 16.22
CA MET A 27 -18.63 5.64 14.79
C MET A 27 -17.52 6.66 14.55
N LEU A 28 -16.59 6.33 13.66
CA LEU A 28 -15.30 7.02 13.57
C LEU A 28 -15.31 8.24 12.66
N ASP A 29 -16.12 8.19 11.59
CA ASP A 29 -16.13 9.24 10.57
C ASP A 29 -17.52 9.41 9.92
N GLY A 30 -18.52 9.64 10.76
CA GLY A 30 -19.89 9.78 10.26
C GLY A 30 -20.40 8.50 9.56
N ALA A 31 -21.66 8.54 9.10
CA ALA A 31 -22.15 7.52 8.19
C ALA A 31 -21.90 8.00 6.76
N VAL A 32 -21.10 7.27 6.00
CA VAL A 32 -20.63 7.62 4.67
C VAL A 32 -21.59 7.07 3.61
N CYS A 33 -21.92 7.92 2.63
CA CYS A 33 -22.55 7.51 1.38
C CYS A 33 -22.00 8.41 0.27
N CYS A 34 -21.47 7.82 -0.79
CA CYS A 34 -20.86 8.53 -1.91
C CYS A 34 -20.60 7.59 -3.08
N PHE A 35 -20.48 8.18 -4.28
CA PHE A 35 -20.07 7.48 -5.50
C PHE A 35 -18.53 7.53 -5.61
N ASN A 36 -17.88 6.37 -5.69
CA ASN A 36 -16.43 6.19 -5.86
C ASN A 36 -15.56 6.92 -4.82
N CYS A 37 -15.90 6.80 -3.55
CA CYS A 37 -15.12 7.45 -2.49
C CYS A 37 -14.10 6.51 -1.84
N THR A 38 -13.16 7.12 -1.13
CA THR A 38 -12.14 6.47 -0.29
C THR A 38 -12.16 7.13 1.07
N ALA A 39 -12.08 6.32 2.14
CA ALA A 39 -12.00 6.75 3.52
C ALA A 39 -10.82 6.06 4.20
N ALA A 40 -10.05 6.82 4.96
CA ALA A 40 -8.91 6.35 5.73
C ALA A 40 -9.28 6.36 7.22
N VAL A 41 -9.15 5.22 7.89
CA VAL A 41 -9.44 5.11 9.33
C VAL A 41 -8.30 4.38 10.03
N ALA A 42 -7.74 5.00 11.08
CA ALA A 42 -6.70 4.40 11.92
C ALA A 42 -7.36 3.55 13.00
N LEU A 43 -7.32 2.21 12.86
CA LEU A 43 -8.10 1.29 13.70
C LEU A 43 -7.36 0.00 14.00
N ASN A 44 -7.67 -0.58 15.15
CA ASN A 44 -7.17 -1.89 15.52
C ASN A 44 -8.09 -3.01 15.03
N GLN A 45 -9.40 -2.75 14.95
CA GLN A 45 -10.40 -3.68 14.44
C GLN A 45 -11.42 -2.93 13.59
N LEU A 46 -11.61 -3.30 12.33
CA LEU A 46 -12.64 -2.68 11.48
C LEU A 46 -13.96 -3.43 11.62
N TYR A 47 -14.97 -2.76 12.15
CA TYR A 47 -16.36 -3.20 12.07
C TYR A 47 -17.13 -2.29 11.12
N VAL A 48 -17.90 -2.88 10.20
CA VAL A 48 -18.66 -2.16 9.17
C VAL A 48 -20.14 -2.41 9.39
N ASN A 49 -20.92 -1.35 9.58
CA ASN A 49 -22.37 -1.42 9.71
C ASN A 49 -23.04 -0.75 8.51
N PHE A 50 -23.90 -1.48 7.81
CA PHE A 50 -24.74 -0.93 6.77
C PHE A 50 -26.15 -0.66 7.30
N LYS A 51 -26.61 0.59 7.14
CA LYS A 51 -27.96 1.00 7.54
C LYS A 51 -28.77 1.47 6.33
N LYS A 52 -29.79 0.69 5.97
CA LYS A 52 -30.79 1.07 4.96
C LYS A 52 -31.72 2.15 5.50
N ARG A 53 -32.11 3.14 4.69
CA ARG A 53 -32.95 4.28 5.10
C ARG A 53 -34.46 4.08 4.84
N GLU A 54 -34.97 2.87 5.03
CA GLU A 54 -36.39 2.44 4.82
C GLU A 54 -36.86 2.23 3.36
N ALA A 55 -38.09 1.72 3.25
CA ALA A 55 -38.61 0.72 2.31
C ALA A 55 -38.78 1.16 0.84
N THR A 56 -37.68 1.45 0.16
CA THR A 56 -37.68 1.23 -1.29
C THR A 56 -37.54 -0.27 -1.54
N ASN A 57 -38.36 -0.80 -2.45
CA ASN A 57 -38.16 -2.10 -3.11
C ASN A 57 -36.91 -2.10 -4.01
N ALA A 58 -35.89 -1.30 -3.64
CA ALA A 58 -34.61 -1.24 -4.31
C ALA A 58 -33.92 -2.60 -4.12
N THR A 59 -34.12 -3.46 -5.10
CA THR A 59 -33.27 -4.62 -5.37
C THR A 59 -31.98 -4.11 -6.00
N GLY A 60 -30.84 -4.56 -5.48
CA GLY A 60 -29.53 -4.27 -6.09
C GLY A 60 -28.70 -3.21 -5.37
N MET A 61 -28.51 -3.36 -4.06
CA MET A 61 -27.32 -2.75 -3.44
C MET A 61 -26.24 -3.81 -3.36
N GLU A 62 -25.32 -3.77 -4.31
CA GLU A 62 -24.04 -4.45 -4.23
C GLU A 62 -23.00 -3.38 -3.87
N PHE A 63 -22.27 -3.60 -2.78
CA PHE A 63 -21.15 -2.75 -2.43
C PHE A 63 -19.91 -3.64 -2.29
N GLN A 64 -18.85 -3.29 -2.98
CA GLN A 64 -17.57 -3.97 -2.85
C GLN A 64 -16.70 -3.16 -1.89
N ILE A 65 -16.40 -3.72 -0.72
CA ILE A 65 -15.42 -3.13 0.19
C ILE A 65 -14.07 -3.76 -0.14
N THR A 66 -13.14 -2.95 -0.64
CA THR A 66 -11.74 -3.36 -0.70
C THR A 66 -11.06 -2.90 0.59
N VAL A 67 -10.83 -3.85 1.51
CA VAL A 67 -10.05 -3.60 2.72
C VAL A 67 -8.57 -3.67 2.36
N LEU A 68 -7.91 -2.55 2.51
CA LEU A 68 -6.51 -2.40 2.20
C LEU A 68 -5.74 -2.34 3.52
N ILE A 69 -5.32 -3.51 4.00
CA ILE A 69 -4.53 -3.63 5.24
C ILE A 69 -3.09 -3.22 4.92
N GLY A 70 -2.60 -2.17 5.58
CA GLY A 70 -1.23 -1.69 5.39
C GLY A 70 -0.94 -1.06 4.02
N LYS A 71 -1.97 -0.85 3.19
CA LYS A 71 -1.86 0.04 2.03
C LYS A 71 -2.13 1.44 2.53
N ASP A 72 -1.24 2.37 2.24
CA ASP A 72 -1.35 3.79 2.57
C ASP A 72 -1.03 4.18 4.04
N GLU A 73 0.14 3.79 4.55
CA GLU A 73 0.79 4.61 5.62
C GLU A 73 1.23 6.00 5.09
N SER A 74 0.69 6.44 3.96
CA SER A 74 1.25 7.50 3.13
C SER A 74 0.56 8.85 3.27
N ARG A 75 -0.61 9.01 3.93
CA ARG A 75 -1.25 10.30 4.33
C ARG A 75 -0.90 11.51 3.43
N CYS A 76 -0.78 11.33 2.12
CA CYS A 76 -0.10 12.30 1.29
C CYS A 76 -1.19 13.20 0.73
N THR A 77 -1.53 14.18 1.55
CA THR A 77 -2.35 15.30 1.15
C THR A 77 -1.51 16.24 0.31
N THR A 78 -2.17 17.13 -0.41
CA THR A 78 -1.66 18.10 -1.40
C THR A 78 -0.55 19.05 -0.91
N ASP A 79 -0.09 18.92 0.33
CA ASP A 79 0.71 19.91 1.05
C ASP A 79 2.09 19.35 1.45
N GLY A 80 2.54 18.25 0.85
CA GLY A 80 3.92 17.77 1.01
C GLY A 80 4.21 17.14 2.38
N PHE A 81 3.25 16.41 2.96
CA PHE A 81 3.53 15.65 4.18
C PHE A 81 4.63 14.62 3.96
N VAL A 82 5.62 14.65 4.84
CA VAL A 82 6.66 13.63 4.96
C VAL A 82 6.12 12.52 5.85
N ASN A 83 5.96 11.32 5.29
CA ASN A 83 5.54 10.17 6.07
C ASN A 83 6.76 9.48 6.67
N TYR A 84 6.72 9.19 7.98
CA TYR A 84 7.75 8.41 8.65
C TYR A 84 7.19 7.02 8.94
N VAL A 85 7.79 6.01 8.32
CA VAL A 85 7.34 4.63 8.41
C VAL A 85 8.45 3.80 9.03
N ASN A 86 8.17 3.20 10.19
CA ASN A 86 9.06 2.21 10.80
C ASN A 86 8.66 0.83 10.31
N ILE A 87 9.43 0.24 9.39
CA ILE A 87 9.11 -1.08 8.85
C ILE A 87 9.59 -2.17 9.80
N THR A 88 8.67 -3.04 10.20
CA THR A 88 8.93 -4.30 10.91
C THR A 88 8.50 -5.51 10.10
N ASN A 89 7.70 -5.29 9.06
CA ASN A 89 7.18 -6.27 8.11
C ASN A 89 7.14 -5.62 6.72
N ASP A 90 6.77 -6.39 5.72
CA ASP A 90 6.57 -5.92 4.35
C ASP A 90 5.44 -4.87 4.28
N VAL A 91 5.71 -3.78 3.55
CA VAL A 91 4.79 -2.67 3.30
C VAL A 91 4.57 -2.55 1.80
N THR A 92 3.30 -2.59 1.39
CA THR A 92 2.93 -2.31 -0.01
C THR A 92 2.63 -0.82 -0.15
N LEU A 93 3.44 -0.13 -0.95
CA LEU A 93 3.24 1.25 -1.32
C LEU A 93 2.69 1.35 -2.73
N THR A 94 1.72 2.23 -2.94
CA THR A 94 1.22 2.56 -4.28
C THR A 94 1.18 4.06 -4.47
N SER A 95 1.20 4.51 -5.73
CA SER A 95 0.82 5.89 -6.05
C SER A 95 -0.58 6.21 -5.51
N PRO A 96 -0.90 7.49 -5.25
CA PRO A 96 -2.24 7.87 -4.84
C PRO A 96 -3.26 7.45 -5.91
N ASN A 97 -4.47 7.08 -5.47
CA ASN A 97 -5.58 6.58 -6.30
C ASN A 97 -5.36 5.22 -7.00
N PHE A 98 -4.19 4.58 -6.89
CA PHE A 98 -3.90 3.32 -7.56
C PHE A 98 -4.99 2.24 -7.28
N PRO A 99 -5.57 1.60 -8.31
CA PRO A 99 -5.07 1.53 -9.69
C PRO A 99 -5.61 2.62 -10.64
N SER A 100 -6.36 3.61 -10.15
CA SER A 100 -6.79 4.76 -10.96
C SER A 100 -5.64 5.74 -11.16
N LEU A 101 -5.85 6.74 -12.02
CA LEU A 101 -4.85 7.76 -12.32
C LEU A 101 -4.41 8.53 -11.06
N TYR A 102 -3.09 8.74 -10.91
CA TYR A 102 -2.54 9.58 -9.84
C TYR A 102 -3.01 11.05 -9.97
N PRO A 103 -2.79 11.95 -8.99
CA PRO A 103 -3.12 13.37 -9.13
C PRO A 103 -2.05 14.11 -9.96
N ILE A 104 -2.40 15.21 -10.65
CA ILE A 104 -1.40 16.11 -11.25
C ILE A 104 -0.79 17.01 -10.18
N ASN A 105 0.37 17.59 -10.47
CA ASN A 105 1.08 18.57 -9.66
C ASN A 105 1.24 18.08 -8.22
N PHE A 106 1.67 16.83 -8.09
CA PHE A 106 1.64 16.12 -6.83
C PHE A 106 3.04 15.69 -6.44
N VAL A 107 3.41 15.98 -5.19
CA VAL A 107 4.69 15.57 -4.61
C VAL A 107 4.44 14.89 -3.28
N CYS A 108 5.07 13.74 -3.08
CA CYS A 108 4.97 13.01 -1.84
C CYS A 108 6.30 12.37 -1.45
N TYR A 109 6.59 12.41 -0.14
CA TYR A 109 7.81 11.85 0.44
C TYR A 109 7.49 10.77 1.48
N TYR A 110 8.23 9.67 1.40
CA TYR A 110 8.13 8.52 2.29
C TYR A 110 9.51 8.21 2.88
N ASN A 111 9.67 8.45 4.17
CA ASN A 111 10.88 8.11 4.90
C ASN A 111 10.68 6.78 5.63
N PHE A 112 11.21 5.72 5.05
CA PHE A 112 11.20 4.39 5.67
C PHE A 112 12.43 4.21 6.55
N THR A 113 12.23 3.64 7.73
CA THR A 113 13.30 3.24 8.65
C THR A 113 13.12 1.80 9.06
N HIS A 114 14.17 1.00 8.98
CA HIS A 114 14.22 -0.36 9.52
C HIS A 114 15.29 -0.43 10.61
N LEU A 115 14.87 -0.47 11.88
CA LEU A 115 15.79 -0.33 13.02
C LEU A 115 16.84 -1.43 13.13
N SER A 116 16.62 -2.58 12.50
CA SER A 116 17.44 -3.78 12.68
C SER A 116 18.25 -4.16 11.44
N GLY A 117 18.23 -3.37 10.36
CA GLY A 117 18.97 -3.72 9.16
C GLY A 117 18.68 -2.83 7.97
N ARG A 118 18.91 -3.39 6.78
CA ARG A 118 18.76 -2.70 5.50
C ARG A 118 17.32 -2.78 5.02
N ILE A 119 17.02 -2.09 3.93
CA ILE A 119 15.70 -2.01 3.31
C ILE A 119 15.82 -2.48 1.86
N LYS A 120 14.90 -3.34 1.43
CA LYS A 120 14.76 -3.80 0.06
C LYS A 120 13.47 -3.23 -0.54
N VAL A 121 13.57 -2.65 -1.73
CA VAL A 121 12.41 -2.14 -2.48
C VAL A 121 12.30 -2.86 -3.82
N ARG A 122 11.11 -3.38 -4.11
CA ARG A 122 10.80 -4.04 -5.39
C ARG A 122 9.54 -3.47 -6.00
N PHE A 123 9.62 -3.02 -7.25
CA PHE A 123 8.46 -2.61 -8.03
C PHE A 123 7.79 -3.82 -8.68
N SER A 124 6.46 -3.81 -8.69
CA SER A 124 5.62 -4.82 -9.34
C SER A 124 4.70 -4.21 -10.41
N TYR A 125 4.59 -2.89 -10.44
CA TYR A 125 3.86 -2.13 -11.45
C TYR A 125 4.50 -0.74 -11.58
N LEU A 126 4.64 -0.26 -12.81
CA LEU A 126 5.08 1.08 -13.14
C LEU A 126 4.39 1.50 -14.45
N ASP A 127 3.71 2.64 -14.43
CA ASP A 127 3.10 3.32 -15.57
C ASP A 127 3.04 4.80 -15.19
N LEU A 128 4.10 5.53 -15.53
CA LEU A 128 4.30 6.97 -15.31
C LEU A 128 4.47 7.67 -16.66
N GLU A 129 4.28 8.99 -16.70
CA GLU A 129 4.65 9.77 -17.87
C GLU A 129 6.18 9.80 -18.02
N ASP A 130 6.69 9.31 -19.16
CA ASP A 130 8.12 9.37 -19.50
C ASP A 130 8.62 10.82 -19.47
N ASP A 131 9.84 11.05 -18.94
CA ASP A 131 10.54 12.33 -18.86
C ASP A 131 9.94 13.41 -17.91
N PHE A 132 8.72 13.21 -17.39
CA PHE A 132 8.00 14.21 -16.58
C PHE A 132 7.67 13.73 -15.16
N ASP A 133 7.22 12.48 -15.04
CA ASP A 133 6.75 11.91 -13.79
C ASP A 133 7.66 10.79 -13.33
N TYR A 134 7.99 10.77 -12.03
CA TYR A 134 8.97 9.83 -11.55
C TYR A 134 8.76 9.40 -10.11
N VAL A 135 9.28 8.21 -9.82
CA VAL A 135 9.53 7.73 -8.47
C VAL A 135 11.03 7.64 -8.24
N GLU A 136 11.50 8.26 -7.16
CA GLU A 136 12.89 8.32 -6.77
C GLU A 136 13.08 7.62 -5.43
N ILE A 137 14.13 6.83 -5.28
CA ILE A 137 14.57 6.23 -4.02
C ILE A 137 15.98 6.71 -3.73
N TYR A 138 16.20 7.22 -2.53
CA TYR A 138 17.50 7.66 -2.04
C TYR A 138 17.77 7.11 -0.64
N ASP A 139 18.96 6.57 -0.39
CA ASP A 139 19.34 6.01 0.93
C ASP A 139 20.48 6.76 1.63
N GLY A 140 20.96 7.86 1.06
CA GLY A 140 22.14 8.59 1.52
C GLY A 140 23.39 8.36 0.67
N ASN A 141 23.50 7.21 0.02
CA ASN A 141 24.70 6.79 -0.73
C ASN A 141 24.38 6.50 -2.20
N SER A 142 23.18 6.03 -2.49
CA SER A 142 22.71 5.60 -3.79
C SER A 142 21.32 6.17 -4.10
N THR A 143 21.07 6.39 -5.39
CA THR A 143 19.79 6.88 -5.90
C THR A 143 19.31 5.99 -7.04
N LEU A 144 18.01 5.69 -7.06
CA LEU A 144 17.31 5.06 -8.18
C LEU A 144 16.13 5.93 -8.57
N ILE A 145 16.06 6.34 -9.84
CA ILE A 145 14.93 7.09 -10.42
C ILE A 145 14.27 6.21 -11.47
N LEU A 146 12.95 6.11 -11.42
CA LEU A 146 12.14 5.37 -12.38
C LEU A 146 11.02 6.25 -12.93
N GLU A 147 10.80 6.11 -14.23
CA GLU A 147 9.77 6.76 -15.04
C GLU A 147 9.21 5.76 -16.06
N GLY A 148 8.17 6.15 -16.80
CA GLY A 148 7.61 5.30 -17.84
C GLY A 148 7.04 3.98 -17.30
N THR A 149 7.35 2.88 -18.00
CA THR A 149 6.81 1.54 -17.70
C THR A 149 7.86 0.49 -17.36
N THR A 150 9.14 0.85 -17.38
CA THR A 150 10.24 -0.12 -17.24
C THR A 150 10.52 -0.41 -15.76
N ILE A 151 10.31 -1.66 -15.35
CA ILE A 151 10.62 -2.13 -14.00
C ILE A 151 12.06 -2.68 -13.96
N PRO A 152 12.91 -2.25 -13.00
CA PRO A 152 14.23 -2.84 -12.82
C PRO A 152 14.17 -4.34 -12.52
N GLU A 153 15.05 -5.11 -13.16
CA GLU A 153 15.15 -6.56 -12.92
C GLU A 153 15.57 -6.87 -11.47
N LYS A 154 16.47 -6.05 -10.92
CA LYS A 154 16.99 -6.19 -9.55
C LYS A 154 16.29 -5.21 -8.60
N PRO A 155 15.99 -5.63 -7.36
CA PRO A 155 15.45 -4.72 -6.36
C PRO A 155 16.50 -3.69 -5.95
N PHE A 156 16.03 -2.53 -5.49
CA PHE A 156 16.89 -1.57 -4.80
C PHE A 156 17.20 -2.12 -3.39
N LEU A 157 18.47 -2.13 -3.02
CA LEU A 157 18.94 -2.57 -1.71
C LEU A 157 19.66 -1.40 -1.05
N SER A 158 19.05 -0.79 -0.03
CA SER A 158 19.67 0.31 0.69
C SER A 158 20.96 -0.14 1.37
N GLU A 159 21.95 0.72 1.53
CA GLU A 159 23.15 0.43 2.32
C GLU A 159 22.90 0.61 3.81
N GLY A 160 22.06 1.59 4.17
CA GLY A 160 21.70 1.91 5.53
C GLY A 160 20.32 1.41 5.94
N GLN A 161 19.95 1.80 7.15
CA GLN A 161 18.67 1.52 7.79
C GLN A 161 17.53 2.48 7.39
N LYS A 162 17.79 3.42 6.46
CA LYS A 162 16.84 4.45 6.05
C LYS A 162 16.83 4.60 4.54
N ILE A 163 15.64 4.84 4.00
CA ILE A 163 15.46 5.31 2.63
C ILE A 163 14.41 6.44 2.61
N THR A 164 14.55 7.33 1.66
CA THR A 164 13.52 8.28 1.23
C THR A 164 13.04 7.86 -0.14
N LEU A 165 11.74 7.59 -0.28
CA LEU A 165 11.08 7.41 -1.56
C LEU A 165 10.26 8.67 -1.86
N LYS A 166 10.47 9.28 -3.02
CA LYS A 166 9.73 10.45 -3.50
C LYS A 166 8.91 10.05 -4.72
N PHE A 167 7.64 10.44 -4.75
CA PHE A 167 6.83 10.43 -5.96
C PHE A 167 6.57 11.88 -6.40
N TYR A 168 6.81 12.17 -7.67
CA TYR A 168 6.57 13.46 -8.29
C TYR A 168 5.71 13.28 -9.54
N SER A 169 4.75 14.18 -9.72
CA SER A 169 4.03 14.36 -10.97
C SER A 169 3.92 15.82 -11.36
N ASP A 170 4.05 16.09 -12.65
CA ASP A 170 3.98 17.42 -13.23
C ASP A 170 2.52 17.91 -13.37
N ILE A 171 2.30 19.09 -13.97
CA ILE A 171 0.97 19.70 -14.08
C ILE A 171 0.06 19.05 -15.15
N SER A 172 0.53 18.03 -15.86
CA SER A 172 -0.13 17.48 -17.03
C SER A 172 -0.23 15.94 -17.00
N VAL A 173 -0.06 15.26 -18.13
CA VAL A 173 -0.51 13.88 -18.41
C VAL A 173 -0.37 12.92 -17.21
N ARG A 174 -1.40 12.09 -17.02
CA ARG A 174 -1.42 11.14 -15.91
C ARG A 174 -1.58 9.71 -16.38
N LYS A 175 -0.99 8.79 -15.63
CA LYS A 175 -1.00 7.35 -15.87
C LYS A 175 -1.46 6.60 -14.61
N HIS A 176 -1.43 5.27 -14.63
CA HIS A 176 -1.95 4.46 -13.54
C HIS A 176 -1.01 4.36 -12.33
N GLY A 177 0.23 4.85 -12.44
CA GLY A 177 1.14 5.04 -11.32
C GLY A 177 2.01 3.83 -11.03
N PHE A 178 2.23 3.52 -9.75
CA PHE A 178 3.18 2.47 -9.35
C PHE A 178 2.66 1.61 -8.19
N LYS A 179 3.25 0.41 -8.08
CA LYS A 179 3.11 -0.47 -6.91
C LYS A 179 4.46 -1.05 -6.53
N ALA A 180 4.91 -0.77 -5.31
CA ALA A 180 6.17 -1.25 -4.75
C ALA A 180 5.96 -2.00 -3.43
N LEU A 181 6.84 -2.96 -3.18
CA LEU A 181 6.97 -3.66 -1.91
C LEU A 181 8.25 -3.19 -1.22
N ILE A 182 8.12 -2.62 -0.03
CA ILE A 182 9.20 -2.19 0.86
C ILE A 182 9.30 -3.24 1.96
N SER A 183 10.49 -3.81 2.16
CA SER A 183 10.66 -4.95 3.06
C SER A 183 11.96 -4.83 3.87
N PRO A 184 11.97 -5.31 5.13
CA PRO A 184 13.21 -5.56 5.86
C PRO A 184 14.16 -6.41 5.02
N PHE A 185 15.43 -6.00 4.92
CA PHE A 185 16.48 -6.78 4.29
C PHE A 185 17.56 -7.11 5.31
N ASN A 186 17.52 -8.35 5.78
CA ASN A 186 18.58 -8.92 6.58
C ASN A 186 19.43 -9.77 5.65
N ASN A 187 20.76 -9.61 5.67
CA ASN A 187 21.71 -10.47 4.97
C ASN A 187 21.75 -11.88 5.59
N ILE A 188 20.61 -12.47 5.96
CA ILE A 188 20.58 -13.90 6.24
C ILE A 188 20.78 -14.54 4.87
N ILE A 189 22.00 -15.02 4.66
CA ILE A 189 22.31 -15.99 3.63
C ILE A 189 21.37 -17.16 3.94
N THR A 190 20.20 -17.21 3.30
CA THR A 190 19.57 -18.49 3.08
C THR A 190 20.50 -19.17 2.10
N GLU A 191 21.46 -19.93 2.62
CA GLU A 191 22.03 -21.02 1.86
C GLU A 191 20.82 -21.78 1.33
N SER A 192 20.60 -21.69 0.03
CA SER A 192 19.70 -22.59 -0.65
C SER A 192 20.32 -23.97 -0.47
N THR A 193 19.91 -24.69 0.58
CA THR A 193 19.95 -26.14 0.52
C THR A 193 18.92 -26.52 -0.53
N ASP A 194 19.41 -26.58 -1.76
CA ASP A 194 18.84 -27.29 -2.87
C ASP A 194 18.38 -28.67 -2.35
N PHE A 195 17.07 -28.86 -2.25
CA PHE A 195 16.48 -30.15 -1.82
C PHE A 195 16.33 -31.13 -2.99
N ASP A 196 17.01 -30.89 -4.11
CA ASP A 196 17.14 -31.87 -5.18
C ASP A 196 18.50 -32.58 -5.06
N ASN A 197 18.56 -33.64 -4.22
CA ASN A 197 19.44 -34.82 -4.33
C ASN A 197 19.82 -35.45 -2.96
N VAL A 198 18.84 -35.94 -2.20
CA VAL A 198 19.13 -37.01 -1.23
C VAL A 198 18.26 -38.21 -1.53
N ILE A 199 18.85 -39.15 -2.28
CA ILE A 199 18.39 -40.53 -2.39
C ILE A 199 18.26 -41.08 -0.96
N GLY A 200 17.08 -41.61 -0.65
CA GLY A 200 16.70 -42.04 0.68
C GLY A 200 17.69 -43.02 1.31
N THR A 201 17.89 -42.88 2.62
CA THR A 201 18.38 -43.98 3.45
C THR A 201 17.51 -44.04 4.70
N VAL A 202 16.75 -45.13 4.80
CA VAL A 202 15.93 -45.52 5.95
C VAL A 202 16.86 -45.93 7.08
N PHE A 203 16.67 -45.36 8.28
CA PHE A 203 17.24 -45.94 9.51
C PHE A 203 16.13 -46.52 10.39
N ARG A 204 16.17 -47.84 10.55
CA ARG A 204 15.40 -48.62 11.51
C ARG A 204 15.84 -48.27 12.94
N ARG A 205 14.89 -48.19 13.88
CA ARG A 205 15.16 -48.29 15.32
C ARG A 205 15.44 -49.75 15.69
N ASN A 206 16.60 -50.01 16.26
CA ASN A 206 16.90 -51.05 17.26
C ASN A 206 17.74 -50.30 18.32
N HIS A 207 17.54 -50.33 19.64
CA HIS A 207 16.79 -51.18 20.56
C HIS A 207 16.04 -50.28 21.55
#